data_AF-A0A6A3DMY7-F1
#
_entry.id   AF-A0A6A3DMY7-F1
#
_cell.length_a   1.000
_cell.length_b   1.000
_cell.length_c   1.000
_cell.angle_alpha   90.00
_cell.angle_beta   90.00
_cell.angle_gamma   90.00
#
_symmetry.space_group_name_H-M   'P 1'
#
loop_
_entity.id
_entity.type
_entity.pdbx_description
1 polymer ?
#
loop_
_entity_poly.entity_id
_entity_poly.type
_entity_poly.pdbx_seq_one_letter_code
_entity_poly.pdbx_strand_id
1 'polypeptide(L)'
;MLCDWKTTTCKEWNADEKLLREVALAPSEVKRGEKIRAMTAEESRALLAYIRGDLELPHPPNFIKSTMPPHQRAMLEDIHETYFNATLTANLPPQVNLRHNANIPHVTIFKELYNSNTDGSKVSDQSSADSSKDDFRIL
;
A
#
# COMPACT_ATOMS: atom_id res chain seq x y z
N MET A 1 -2.62 -11.21 -13.78
CA MET A 1 -3.06 -12.04 -12.65
C MET A 1 -4.16 -11.29 -11.91
N LEU A 2 -5.31 -11.93 -11.70
CA LEU A 2 -6.45 -11.33 -10.99
C LEU A 2 -6.22 -11.59 -9.49
N CYS A 3 -5.72 -10.59 -8.75
CA CYS A 3 -5.57 -10.72 -7.30
C CYS A 3 -6.94 -10.66 -6.63
N ASP A 4 -7.24 -11.65 -5.79
CA ASP A 4 -8.48 -11.69 -5.02
C ASP A 4 -8.43 -10.59 -3.95
N TRP A 5 -9.36 -9.64 -4.01
CA TRP A 5 -9.34 -8.41 -3.21
C TRP A 5 -9.56 -8.66 -1.70
N LYS A 6 -9.84 -9.90 -1.30
CA LYS A 6 -9.97 -10.33 0.10
C LYS A 6 -8.63 -10.58 0.78
N THR A 7 -7.57 -10.81 0.01
CA THR A 7 -6.21 -11.00 0.50
C THR A 7 -5.40 -9.77 0.15
N THR A 8 -5.11 -8.95 1.16
CA THR A 8 -4.44 -7.64 1.04
C THR A 8 -3.01 -7.72 0.50
N THR A 9 -2.50 -8.92 0.21
CA THR A 9 -1.12 -9.11 -0.27
C THR A 9 -1.06 -10.35 -1.15
N CYS A 10 -0.93 -10.14 -2.47
CA CYS A 10 -0.62 -11.19 -3.46
C CYS A 10 0.87 -11.60 -3.45
N LYS A 11 1.68 -11.02 -2.55
CA LYS A 11 3.12 -11.29 -2.46
C LYS A 11 3.35 -12.57 -1.66
N GLU A 12 3.91 -13.57 -2.30
CA GLU A 12 4.44 -14.76 -1.63
C GLU A 12 5.74 -14.38 -0.92
N TRP A 13 5.66 -14.25 0.40
CA TRP A 13 6.83 -13.99 1.25
C TRP A 13 7.64 -15.26 1.46
N ASN A 14 8.96 -15.15 1.39
CA ASN A 14 9.86 -16.22 1.81
C ASN A 14 9.66 -16.51 3.32
N ALA A 15 9.97 -17.74 3.77
CA ALA A 15 9.89 -18.13 5.17
C ALA A 15 10.71 -17.18 6.08
N ASP A 16 11.91 -16.79 5.62
CA ASP A 16 12.77 -15.84 6.33
C ASP A 16 12.12 -14.44 6.44
N GLU A 17 11.48 -13.95 5.38
CA GLU A 17 10.82 -12.64 5.38
C GLU A 17 9.60 -12.62 6.31
N LYS A 18 8.84 -13.71 6.35
CA LYS A 18 7.71 -13.85 7.29
C LYS A 18 8.19 -13.75 8.72
N LEU A 19 9.27 -14.44 9.07
CA LEU A 19 9.85 -14.41 10.41
C LEU A 19 10.33 -12.99 10.77
N LEU A 20 11.06 -12.32 9.87
CA LEU A 20 11.53 -10.96 10.11
C LEU A 20 10.36 -9.96 10.26
N ARG A 21 9.29 -10.16 9.49
CA ARG A 21 8.07 -9.35 9.59
C ARG A 21 7.35 -9.58 10.92
N GLU A 22 7.24 -10.82 11.37
CA GLU A 22 6.67 -11.16 12.67
C GLU A 22 7.47 -10.52 13.82
N VAL A 23 8.80 -10.60 13.77
CA VAL A 23 9.69 -9.95 14.74
C VAL A 23 9.53 -8.42 14.72
N ALA A 24 9.44 -7.81 13.54
CA ALA A 24 9.29 -6.37 13.41
C ALA A 24 7.92 -5.85 13.90
N LEU A 25 6.86 -6.63 13.72
CA LEU A 25 5.49 -6.28 14.11
C LEU A 25 5.15 -6.69 15.54
N ALA A 26 5.93 -7.57 16.16
CA ALA A 26 5.72 -8.01 17.53
C ALA A 26 5.59 -6.81 18.50
N PRO A 27 4.66 -6.89 19.47
CA PRO A 27 4.49 -5.82 20.44
C PRO A 27 5.77 -5.70 21.29
N SER A 28 6.34 -4.50 21.32
CA SER A 28 7.51 -4.21 22.15
C SER A 28 7.06 -3.57 23.47
N GLU A 29 7.53 -4.11 24.59
CA GLU A 29 7.34 -3.49 25.90
C GLU A 29 8.21 -2.24 26.02
N VAL A 30 7.57 -1.08 26.18
CA VAL A 30 8.27 0.20 26.43
C VAL A 30 8.20 0.48 27.91
N LYS A 31 9.31 0.25 28.64
CA LYS A 31 9.40 0.60 30.06
C LYS A 31 9.62 2.12 30.19
N ARG A 32 8.73 2.80 30.91
CA ARG A 32 8.84 4.24 31.19
C ARG A 32 9.89 4.44 32.30
N GLY A 33 11.16 4.67 31.93
CA GLY A 33 12.26 4.83 32.88
C GLY A 33 13.64 4.51 32.31
N GLU A 34 14.07 5.26 31.30
CA GLU A 34 15.46 5.59 30.93
C GLU A 34 16.53 4.49 30.69
N LYS A 35 16.16 3.21 30.51
CA LYS A 35 17.11 2.25 29.93
C LYS A 35 16.61 1.71 28.59
N ILE A 36 17.20 2.24 27.52
CA ILE A 36 17.09 1.68 26.18
C ILE A 36 17.58 0.23 26.26
N ARG A 37 16.75 -0.71 25.82
CA ARG A 37 17.09 -2.13 25.78
C ARG A 37 18.09 -2.37 24.65
N ALA A 38 19.06 -3.26 24.86
CA ALA A 38 19.90 -3.74 23.77
C ALA A 38 19.07 -4.54 22.75
N MET A 39 19.29 -4.27 21.47
CA MET A 39 18.64 -4.96 20.36
C MET A 39 19.14 -6.41 20.26
N THR A 40 18.22 -7.34 20.02
CA THR A 40 18.55 -8.75 19.75
C THR A 40 19.11 -8.93 18.34
N ALA A 41 19.76 -10.07 18.09
CA ALA A 41 20.31 -10.38 16.77
C ALA A 41 19.22 -10.43 15.67
N GLU A 42 18.04 -10.93 16.01
CA GLU A 42 16.89 -11.02 15.09
C GLU A 42 16.29 -9.63 14.79
N GLU A 43 16.09 -8.80 15.82
CA GLU A 43 15.64 -7.41 15.65
C GLU A 43 16.65 -6.60 14.82
N SER A 44 17.96 -6.82 15.02
CA SER A 44 18.99 -6.17 14.22
C SER A 44 18.95 -6.61 12.75
N ARG A 45 18.72 -7.90 12.49
CA ARG A 45 18.57 -8.43 11.13
C ARG A 45 17.30 -7.87 10.46
N ALA A 46 16.20 -7.78 11.20
CA ALA A 46 14.94 -7.21 10.71
C ALA A 46 15.09 -5.71 10.40
N LEU A 47 15.78 -4.95 11.25
CA LEU A 47 16.05 -3.54 11.03
C LEU A 47 16.92 -3.31 9.78
N LEU A 48 17.95 -4.13 9.58
CA LEU A 48 18.82 -4.02 8.40
C LEU A 48 18.05 -4.36 7.12
N ALA A 49 17.21 -5.40 7.12
CA ALA A 49 16.37 -5.74 5.99
C ALA A 49 15.35 -4.63 5.67
N TYR A 50 14.80 -4.00 6.71
CA TYR A 50 13.89 -2.85 6.57
C TYR A 50 14.59 -1.63 5.95
N ILE A 51 15.76 -1.22 6.47
CA ILE A 51 16.50 -0.06 5.93
C ILE A 51 16.93 -0.28 4.47
N ARG A 52 17.23 -1.54 4.09
CA ARG A 52 17.56 -1.90 2.70
C ARG A 52 16.36 -1.86 1.76
N GLY A 53 15.14 -1.85 2.29
CA GLY A 53 13.90 -1.98 1.51
C GLY A 53 13.57 -3.42 1.10
N ASP A 54 14.31 -4.41 1.61
CA ASP A 54 14.04 -5.84 1.35
C ASP A 54 12.80 -6.32 2.15
N LEU A 55 12.52 -5.67 3.29
CA LEU A 55 11.39 -5.97 4.16
C LEU A 55 10.34 -4.87 4.10
N GLU A 56 9.20 -5.14 3.45
CA GLU A 56 8.09 -4.18 3.40
C GLU A 56 7.28 -4.26 4.69
N LEU A 57 7.18 -3.13 5.39
CA LEU A 57 6.39 -2.97 6.60
C LEU A 57 5.40 -1.81 6.44
N PRO A 58 4.20 -1.89 7.07
CA PRO A 58 3.23 -0.80 7.03
C PRO A 58 3.67 0.44 7.82
N HIS A 59 4.57 0.25 8.78
CA HIS A 59 5.14 1.29 9.64
C HIS A 59 6.53 0.85 10.09
N PRO A 60 7.36 1.75 10.64
CA PRO A 60 8.66 1.38 11.21
C PRO A 60 8.55 0.25 12.25
N PRO A 61 9.58 -0.61 12.41
CA PRO A 61 9.53 -1.76 13.33
C PRO A 61 9.20 -1.36 14.77
N ASN A 62 8.34 -2.12 15.46
CA ASN A 62 7.83 -1.74 16.78
C ASN A 62 8.92 -1.72 17.88
N PHE A 63 9.92 -2.58 17.78
CA PHE A 63 11.00 -2.69 18.76
C PHE A 63 11.88 -1.44 18.83
N ILE A 64 11.93 -0.59 17.78
CA ILE A 64 12.73 0.65 17.80
C ILE A 64 12.28 1.59 18.94
N LYS A 65 11.02 1.47 19.38
CA LYS A 65 10.49 2.26 20.49
C LYS A 65 11.18 1.98 21.82
N SER A 66 11.70 0.77 21.99
CA SER A 66 12.41 0.34 23.21
C SER A 66 13.93 0.22 23.03
N THR A 67 14.41 0.06 21.79
CA THR A 67 15.83 -0.16 21.49
C THR A 67 16.58 1.07 20.95
N MET A 68 15.88 2.16 20.61
CA MET A 68 16.51 3.37 20.08
C MET A 68 16.14 4.65 20.85
N PRO A 69 17.08 5.63 20.93
CA PRO A 69 16.77 6.97 21.41
C PRO A 69 15.74 7.68 20.51
N PRO A 70 14.98 8.65 21.06
CA PRO A 70 13.94 9.37 20.30
C PRO A 70 14.41 9.99 18.99
N HIS A 71 15.63 10.53 18.94
CA HIS A 71 16.16 11.19 17.73
C HIS A 71 16.39 10.20 16.58
N GLN A 72 16.91 9.01 16.88
CA GLN A 72 17.12 7.97 15.87
C GLN A 72 15.78 7.41 15.36
N ARG A 73 14.78 7.34 16.23
CA ARG A 73 13.43 6.93 15.86
C ARG A 73 12.77 7.93 14.92
N ALA A 74 12.86 9.22 15.23
CA ALA A 74 12.34 10.28 14.35
C ALA A 74 12.96 10.19 12.94
N MET A 75 14.28 9.98 12.87
CA MET A 75 14.96 9.81 11.57
C MET A 75 14.44 8.59 10.78
N LEU A 76 14.14 7.47 11.44
CA LEU A 76 13.57 6.29 10.77
C LEU A 76 12.11 6.51 10.35
N GLU A 77 11.35 7.28 11.12
CA GLU A 77 9.98 7.68 10.78
C GLU A 77 9.99 8.59 9.53
N ASP A 78 10.90 9.58 9.46
CA ASP A 78 11.08 10.44 8.29
C ASP A 78 11.49 9.64 7.03
N ILE A 79 12.41 8.68 7.18
CA ILE A 79 12.81 7.78 6.08
C ILE A 79 11.61 6.95 5.60
N HIS A 80 10.81 6.43 6.52
CA HIS A 80 9.62 5.66 6.18
C HIS A 80 8.63 6.47 5.36
N GLU A 81 8.35 7.68 5.83
CA GLU A 81 7.43 8.58 5.16
C GLU A 81 7.95 9.02 3.79
N THR A 82 9.25 9.26 3.65
CA THR A 82 9.83 9.78 2.41
C THR A 82 10.01 8.70 1.35
N TYR A 83 10.43 7.49 1.74
CA TYR A 83 10.91 6.47 0.80
C TYR A 83 10.01 5.23 0.71
N PHE A 84 9.26 4.89 1.75
CA PHE A 84 8.40 3.69 1.74
C PHE A 84 6.92 4.01 1.51
N ASN A 85 6.46 5.21 1.89
CA ASN A 85 5.10 5.64 1.57
C ASN A 85 5.02 6.12 0.12
N ALA A 86 4.12 5.50 -0.65
CA ALA A 86 3.74 5.99 -1.97
C ALA A 86 2.41 6.74 -1.89
N THR A 87 2.38 7.98 -2.37
CA THR A 87 1.14 8.75 -2.48
C THR A 87 0.36 8.29 -3.71
N LEU A 88 -0.81 7.70 -3.50
CA LEU A 88 -1.75 7.40 -4.58
C LEU A 88 -2.58 8.64 -4.90
N THR A 89 -2.17 9.40 -5.93
CA THR A 89 -2.95 10.52 -6.45
C THR A 89 -3.95 10.01 -7.49
N ALA A 90 -5.24 10.11 -7.20
CA ALA A 90 -6.28 9.83 -8.18
C ALA A 90 -6.81 11.12 -8.78
N ASN A 91 -6.74 11.23 -10.11
CA ASN A 91 -7.38 12.31 -10.85
C ASN A 91 -8.83 11.93 -11.12
N LEU A 92 -9.72 12.25 -10.18
CA LEU A 92 -11.15 11.98 -10.33
C LEU A 92 -11.80 13.08 -11.19
N PRO A 93 -12.42 12.76 -12.34
CA PRO A 93 -13.17 13.75 -13.09
C PRO A 93 -14.36 14.26 -12.26
N PRO A 94 -14.83 15.50 -12.49
CA PRO A 94 -15.89 16.13 -11.69
C PRO A 94 -17.26 15.41 -11.76
N GLN A 95 -17.36 14.36 -12.58
CA GLN A 95 -18.53 13.52 -12.74
C GLN A 95 -18.59 12.36 -11.74
N VAL A 96 -17.50 12.06 -11.04
CA VAL A 96 -17.46 11.00 -10.01
C VAL A 96 -18.22 11.47 -8.78
N ASN A 97 -19.40 10.91 -8.56
CA ASN A 97 -20.29 11.29 -7.47
C ASN A 97 -19.91 10.55 -6.17
N LEU A 98 -18.96 11.11 -5.42
CA LEU A 98 -18.74 10.72 -4.04
C LEU A 98 -19.84 11.38 -3.19
N ARG A 99 -20.82 10.58 -2.73
CA ARG A 99 -21.92 11.08 -1.90
C ARG A 99 -21.36 11.84 -0.69
N HIS A 100 -21.67 13.13 -0.57
CA HIS A 100 -21.11 14.02 0.47
C HIS A 100 -21.56 13.69 1.92
N ASN A 101 -22.17 12.53 2.16
CA ASN A 101 -22.59 12.10 3.49
C ASN A 101 -21.45 11.35 4.19
N ALA A 102 -21.26 11.61 5.48
CA ALA A 102 -20.13 11.11 6.28
C ALA A 102 -20.09 9.57 6.47
N ASN A 103 -20.94 8.81 5.77
CA ASN A 103 -21.06 7.35 5.90
C ASN A 103 -21.01 6.66 4.53
N ILE A 104 -20.07 7.07 3.66
CA ILE A 104 -19.71 6.28 2.49
C ILE A 104 -18.85 5.10 2.98
N PRO A 105 -19.20 3.85 2.62
CA PRO A 105 -18.30 2.72 2.84
C PRO A 105 -16.98 2.93 2.08
N HIS A 106 -15.83 2.78 2.75
CA HIS A 106 -14.51 2.95 2.12
C HIS A 106 -14.33 2.12 0.84
N VAL A 107 -14.98 0.95 0.77
CA VAL A 107 -15.00 0.08 -0.43
C VAL A 107 -15.57 0.79 -1.66
N THR A 108 -16.58 1.65 -1.49
CA THR A 108 -17.18 2.44 -2.57
C THR A 108 -16.17 3.45 -3.11
N ILE A 109 -15.39 4.10 -2.23
CA ILE A 109 -14.34 5.04 -2.63
C ILE A 109 -13.26 4.31 -3.44
N PHE A 110 -12.78 3.16 -2.96
CA PHE A 110 -11.77 2.37 -3.69
C PHE A 110 -12.27 1.86 -5.05
N LYS A 111 -13.55 1.49 -5.14
CA LYS A 111 -14.16 1.08 -6.40
C LYS A 111 -14.20 2.23 -7.41
N GLU A 112 -14.62 3.42 -6.99
CA GLU A 112 -14.65 4.60 -7.86
C GLU A 112 -13.24 5.03 -8.30
N LEU A 113 -12.27 4.97 -7.38
CA LEU A 113 -10.85 5.22 -7.70
C LEU A 113 -10.32 4.22 -8.73
N TYR A 114 -10.62 2.92 -8.56
CA TYR A 114 -10.19 1.88 -9.49
C TYR A 114 -10.82 2.05 -10.88
N ASN A 115 -12.13 2.27 -10.94
CA ASN A 115 -12.85 2.47 -12.20
C ASN A 115 -12.32 3.69 -12.96
N SER A 116 -12.17 4.82 -12.25
CA SER A 116 -11.68 6.07 -12.85
C SER A 116 -10.25 5.92 -13.42
N ASN A 117 -9.40 5.14 -12.76
CA ASN A 117 -8.03 4.91 -13.20
C ASN A 117 -7.89 3.82 -14.27
N THR A 118 -8.89 2.96 -14.48
CA THR A 118 -8.82 1.85 -15.45
C THR A 118 -9.62 2.06 -16.72
N ASP A 119 -10.64 2.94 -16.74
CA ASP A 119 -11.48 3.16 -17.93
C ASP A 119 -10.75 3.80 -19.12
N GLY A 120 -9.59 4.44 -18.91
CA GLY A 120 -8.72 4.88 -20.00
C GLY A 120 -8.12 3.74 -20.84
N SER A 121 -8.07 2.51 -20.32
CA SER A 121 -7.51 1.35 -21.02
C SER A 121 -8.51 0.60 -21.91
N LYS A 122 -9.81 0.95 -21.83
CA LYS A 122 -10.86 0.25 -22.59
C LYS A 122 -11.21 0.91 -23.93
N VAL A 123 -10.62 2.07 -24.25
CA VAL A 123 -11.03 2.88 -25.41
C VAL A 123 -10.28 2.52 -26.70
N SER A 124 -9.29 1.62 -26.70
CA SER A 124 -8.53 1.31 -27.92
C SER A 124 -9.07 0.17 -28.81
N ASP A 125 -10.14 -0.56 -28.43
CA ASP A 125 -10.53 -1.77 -29.16
C ASP A 125 -11.93 -1.74 -29.82
N GLN A 126 -12.64 -0.60 -29.80
CA GLN A 126 -14.02 -0.54 -30.33
C GLN A 126 -14.30 0.54 -31.39
N SER A 127 -13.28 1.16 -31.98
CA SER A 127 -13.46 2.14 -33.07
C SER A 127 -13.24 1.58 -34.48
N SER A 128 -13.28 0.25 -34.68
CA SER A 128 -13.12 -0.37 -36.01
C SER A 128 -14.21 -1.42 -36.30
N ALA A 129 -15.49 -1.07 -36.13
CA ALA A 129 -16.59 -1.95 -36.57
C ALA A 129 -17.91 -1.21 -36.86
N ASP A 130 -17.88 0.02 -37.38
CA ASP A 130 -19.15 0.69 -37.78
C ASP A 130 -19.03 1.52 -39.05
N SER A 131 -18.49 0.91 -40.11
CA SER A 131 -18.60 1.45 -41.47
C SER A 131 -18.81 0.30 -42.45
N SER A 132 -20.03 -0.22 -42.51
CA SER A 132 -20.61 -0.90 -43.68
C SER A 132 -21.99 -1.46 -43.32
N LYS A 133 -23.04 -0.63 -43.35
CA LYS A 133 -24.44 -1.14 -43.38
C LYS A 133 -25.52 -0.17 -43.84
N ASP A 134 -25.18 0.93 -44.50
CA ASP A 134 -26.17 1.90 -45.00
C ASP A 134 -26.18 2.02 -46.54
N ASP A 135 -26.13 0.88 -47.24
CA ASP A 135 -26.44 0.82 -48.67
C ASP A 135 -27.20 -0.48 -48.93
N PHE A 136 -28.51 -0.52 -48.70
CA PHE A 136 -29.47 -1.40 -49.41
C PHE A 136 -30.87 -1.22 -48.81
N ARG A 137 -31.73 -0.45 -49.50
CA ARG A 137 -33.22 -0.36 -49.48
C ARG A 137 -33.60 1.12 -49.73
N ILE A 138 -34.36 1.54 -50.75
CA ILE A 138 -35.50 0.94 -51.46
C ILE A 138 -35.61 1.61 -52.86
N LEU A 139 -35.97 0.81 -53.87
CA LEU A 139 -36.60 1.24 -55.14
C LEU A 139 -38.07 1.59 -54.89
#